data_AF-A0A920UNR4-F1
#
_entry.id   AF-A0A920UNR4-F1
#
_cell.length_a   1.000
_cell.length_b   1.000
_cell.length_c   1.000
_cell.angle_alpha   90.00
_cell.angle_beta   90.00
_cell.angle_gamma   90.00
#
_symmetry.space_group_name_H-M   'P 1'
#
loop_
_entity.id
_entity.type
_entity.pdbx_description
1 polymer ?
#
loop_
_entity_poly.entity_id
_entity_poly.type
_entity_poly.pdbx_seq_one_letter_code
_entity_poly.pdbx_strand_id
1 'polypeptide(L)'
;MKGARAELPKAIYTAEQVRRLDRIATDEFGISGYELMCRAGEAALGALRSRWPDARRLAIVCGAGNNAGDGYVLARLAHERGLEVRAVAVVPTEG
;
A
#
# COMPACT_ATOMS: atom_id res chain seq x y z
N MET A 1 26.63 13.16 -8.60
CA MET A 1 25.96 12.33 -9.62
C MET A 1 24.50 12.74 -9.67
N LYS A 2 24.00 13.21 -10.82
CA LYS A 2 22.58 13.55 -11.01
C LYS A 2 21.81 12.23 -11.21
N GLY A 3 20.98 11.84 -10.24
CA GLY A 3 20.06 10.73 -10.42
C GLY A 3 19.08 11.08 -11.54
N ALA A 4 19.00 10.23 -12.56
CA ALA A 4 18.00 10.37 -13.61
C ALA A 4 16.61 10.46 -12.96
N ARG A 5 15.89 11.57 -13.19
CA ARG A 5 14.46 11.63 -12.90
C ARG A 5 13.82 10.54 -13.78
N ALA A 6 13.27 9.51 -13.15
CA ALA A 6 12.42 8.56 -13.86
C ALA A 6 11.35 9.37 -14.61
N GLU A 7 11.25 9.19 -15.92
CA GLU A 7 10.13 9.75 -16.70
C GLU A 7 8.84 9.24 -16.06
N LEU A 8 8.00 10.15 -15.59
CA LEU A 8 6.70 9.78 -15.05
C LEU A 8 5.89 9.13 -16.18
N PRO A 9 5.17 8.01 -15.91
CA PRO A 9 4.35 7.37 -16.92
C PRO A 9 3.41 8.39 -17.57
N LYS A 10 3.43 8.47 -18.91
CA LYS A 10 2.57 9.40 -19.67
C LYS A 10 1.07 9.08 -19.51
N ALA A 11 0.73 7.89 -19.01
CA ALA A 11 -0.63 7.49 -18.69
C ALA A 11 -0.80 7.38 -17.16
N ILE A 12 -1.53 8.33 -16.58
CA ILE A 12 -2.08 8.18 -15.24
C ILE A 12 -3.38 7.39 -15.38
N TYR A 13 -3.44 6.21 -14.76
CA TYR A 13 -4.66 5.43 -14.72
C TYR A 13 -5.68 6.11 -13.81
N THR A 14 -6.93 6.18 -14.29
CA THR A 14 -8.08 6.50 -13.45
C THR A 14 -8.30 5.40 -12.40
N ALA A 15 -8.99 5.75 -11.31
CA ALA A 15 -9.34 4.76 -10.29
C ALA A 15 -10.16 3.59 -10.85
N GLU A 16 -10.99 3.83 -11.87
CA GLU A 16 -11.73 2.78 -12.54
C GLU A 16 -10.83 1.84 -13.34
N GLN A 17 -9.84 2.40 -14.05
CA GLN A 17 -8.87 1.59 -14.79
C GLN A 17 -8.04 0.72 -13.85
N VAL A 18 -7.61 1.25 -12.69
CA VAL A 18 -6.90 0.44 -11.67
C VAL A 18 -7.79 -0.69 -11.15
N ARG A 19 -9.05 -0.42 -10.79
CA ARG A 19 -10.00 -1.48 -10.38
C ARG A 19 -10.21 -2.54 -11.47
N ARG A 20 -10.19 -2.13 -12.74
CA ARG A 20 -10.27 -3.08 -13.87
C ARG A 20 -9.02 -3.95 -13.96
N LEU A 21 -7.84 -3.38 -13.75
CA LEU A 21 -6.59 -4.15 -13.71
C LEU A 21 -6.57 -5.15 -12.55
N ASP A 22 -7.04 -4.76 -11.37
CA ASP A 22 -7.15 -5.66 -10.22
C ASP A 22 -8.08 -6.84 -10.53
N ARG A 23 -9.24 -6.58 -11.17
CA ARG A 23 -10.15 -7.64 -11.62
C ARG A 23 -9.50 -8.57 -12.64
N ILE A 24 -8.80 -8.03 -13.64
CA ILE A 24 -8.07 -8.86 -14.61
C ILE A 24 -7.05 -9.76 -13.90
N ALA A 25 -6.28 -9.20 -12.96
CA ALA A 25 -5.30 -9.98 -12.18
C ALA A 25 -5.95 -11.12 -11.38
N THR A 26 -7.13 -10.90 -10.81
CA THR A 26 -7.87 -11.93 -10.08
C THR A 26 -8.54 -12.95 -11.01
N ASP A 27 -9.31 -12.49 -12.00
CA ASP A 27 -10.18 -13.32 -12.81
C ASP A 27 -9.41 -14.11 -13.88
N GLU A 28 -8.40 -13.48 -14.51
CA GLU A 28 -7.65 -14.08 -15.62
C GLU A 28 -6.33 -14.71 -15.18
N PHE A 29 -5.68 -14.16 -14.14
CA PHE A 29 -4.36 -14.60 -13.67
C PHE A 29 -4.40 -15.34 -12.33
N GLY A 30 -5.58 -15.46 -11.70
CA GLY A 30 -5.74 -16.17 -10.42
C GLY A 30 -5.03 -15.51 -9.23
N ILE A 31 -4.59 -14.25 -9.37
CA ILE A 31 -3.91 -13.51 -8.30
C ILE A 31 -4.99 -12.95 -7.39
N SER A 32 -5.07 -13.48 -6.17
CA SER A 32 -6.09 -13.04 -5.21
C SER A 32 -5.96 -11.54 -4.89
N GLY A 33 -7.08 -10.87 -4.63
CA GLY A 33 -7.06 -9.47 -4.19
C GLY A 33 -6.23 -9.25 -2.91
N TYR A 34 -6.19 -10.23 -2.01
CA TYR A 34 -5.33 -10.19 -0.82
C TYR A 34 -3.84 -10.25 -1.17
N GLU A 35 -3.46 -11.00 -2.20
CA GLU A 35 -2.07 -11.04 -2.67
C GLU A 35 -1.67 -9.70 -3.30
N LEU A 36 -2.55 -9.08 -4.10
CA LEU A 36 -2.32 -7.73 -4.63
C LEU A 36 -2.14 -6.70 -3.51
N MET A 37 -2.99 -6.78 -2.47
CA MET A 37 -2.90 -5.93 -1.28
C MET A 37 -1.58 -6.13 -0.53
N CYS A 38 -1.11 -7.38 -0.39
CA CYS A 38 0.20 -7.67 0.18
C CYS A 38 1.34 -7.03 -0.61
N ARG A 39 1.32 -7.17 -1.95
CA ARG A 39 2.33 -6.55 -2.84
C ARG A 39 2.30 -5.03 -2.74
N ALA A 40 1.12 -4.41 -2.67
CA ALA A 40 0.98 -2.96 -2.48
C ALA A 40 1.56 -2.50 -1.14
N GLY A 41 1.28 -3.21 -0.05
CA GLY A 41 1.83 -2.92 1.28
C GLY A 41 3.35 -3.06 1.35
N GLU A 42 3.93 -4.09 0.72
CA GLU A 42 5.38 -4.26 0.63
C GLU A 42 6.06 -3.15 -0.16
N ALA A 43 5.50 -2.78 -1.31
CA ALA A 43 5.99 -1.68 -2.13
C ALA A 43 5.92 -0.34 -1.36
N ALA A 44 4.82 -0.09 -0.64
CA ALA A 44 4.66 1.10 0.19
C ALA A 44 5.69 1.15 1.32
N LEU A 45 5.97 0.01 1.98
CA LEU A 45 6.99 -0.05 3.02
C LEU A 45 8.40 0.18 2.46
N GLY A 46 8.72 -0.39 1.30
CA GLY A 46 9.97 -0.14 0.59
C GLY A 46 10.16 1.34 0.29
N ALA A 47 9.15 1.97 -0.31
CA ALA A 47 9.17 3.41 -0.61
C ALA A 47 9.34 4.26 0.67
N LEU A 48 8.64 3.90 1.75
CA LEU A 48 8.74 4.56 3.04
C LEU A 48 10.16 4.46 3.61
N ARG A 49 10.75 3.26 3.62
CA ARG A 49 12.13 3.03 4.12
C ARG A 49 13.17 3.77 3.29
N SER A 50 13.01 3.81 1.96
CA SER A 50 13.91 4.57 1.09
C SER A 50 13.81 6.07 1.30
N ARG A 51 12.60 6.58 1.56
CA ARG A 51 12.38 8.03 1.74
C ARG A 51 12.73 8.51 3.15
N TRP A 52 12.48 7.69 4.17
CA TRP A 52 12.71 8.00 5.59
C TRP A 52 13.41 6.82 6.29
N PRO A 53 14.71 6.62 6.04
CA PRO A 53 15.46 5.47 6.59
C PRO A 53 15.52 5.46 8.12
N ASP A 54 15.53 6.64 8.75
CA ASP A 54 15.64 6.80 10.20
C ASP A 54 14.30 6.76 10.92
N ALA A 55 13.17 6.72 10.21
CA ALA A 55 11.87 6.66 10.86
C ALA A 55 11.74 5.37 11.69
N ARG A 56 11.47 5.50 12.99
CA ARG A 56 11.26 4.38 13.92
C ARG A 56 9.80 4.20 14.33
N ARG A 57 8.99 5.26 14.20
CA ARG A 57 7.58 5.30 14.56
C ARG A 57 6.72 5.61 13.35
N LEU A 58 5.59 4.90 13.22
CA LEU A 58 4.62 5.10 12.15
C LEU A 58 3.21 5.24 12.72
N ALA A 59 2.52 6.28 12.29
CA ALA A 59 1.07 6.39 12.42
C ALA A 59 0.45 6.10 11.06
N ILE A 60 -0.46 5.11 11.01
CA ILE A 60 -1.14 4.69 9.79
C ILE A 60 -2.63 4.92 10.01
N VAL A 61 -3.24 5.74 9.16
CA VAL A 61 -4.64 6.14 9.27
C VAL A 61 -5.42 5.41 8.19
N CYS A 62 -6.27 4.48 8.60
CA CYS A 62 -7.03 3.60 7.70
C CYS A 62 -8.50 4.05 7.66
N GLY A 63 -8.99 4.38 6.46
CA GLY A 63 -10.42 4.59 6.20
C GLY A 63 -11.18 3.27 6.01
N ALA A 64 -12.13 3.24 5.09
CA ALA A 64 -12.81 2.01 4.65
C ALA A 64 -12.29 1.52 3.28
N GLY A 65 -12.64 0.28 2.93
CA GLY A 65 -12.39 -0.32 1.61
C GLY A 65 -10.97 -0.86 1.42
N ASN A 66 -10.62 -1.17 0.17
CA ASN A 66 -9.38 -1.90 -0.17
C ASN A 66 -8.11 -1.15 0.26
N ASN A 67 -8.07 0.18 0.12
CA ASN A 67 -6.94 0.99 0.56
C ASN A 67 -6.71 0.92 2.08
N ALA A 68 -7.77 0.71 2.86
CA ALA A 68 -7.63 0.47 4.30
C ALA A 68 -6.93 -0.87 4.55
N GLY A 69 -7.28 -1.90 3.76
CA GLY A 69 -6.58 -3.18 3.72
C GLY A 69 -5.08 -3.03 3.45
N ASP A 70 -4.70 -2.26 2.43
CA ASP A 70 -3.28 -1.97 2.14
C ASP A 70 -2.59 -1.32 3.35
N GLY A 71 -3.28 -0.37 4.02
CA GLY A 71 -2.80 0.27 5.24
C GLY A 71 -2.58 -0.70 6.40
N TYR A 72 -3.48 -1.66 6.61
CA TYR A 72 -3.31 -2.70 7.62
C TYR A 72 -2.18 -3.67 7.29
N VAL A 73 -2.02 -4.03 6.01
CA VAL A 73 -0.88 -4.85 5.58
C VAL A 73 0.44 -4.09 5.77
N LEU A 74 0.51 -2.82 5.40
CA LEU A 74 1.66 -1.96 5.68
C LEU A 74 1.96 -1.89 7.19
N ALA A 75 0.93 -1.75 8.03
CA ALA A 75 1.08 -1.71 9.47
C ALA A 75 1.69 -3.01 10.02
N ARG A 76 1.17 -4.16 9.59
CA ARG A 76 1.71 -5.49 9.95
C ARG A 76 3.16 -5.63 9.50
N LEU A 77 3.45 -5.35 8.23
CA LEU A 77 4.80 -5.49 7.64
C LEU A 77 5.83 -4.55 8.29
N ALA A 78 5.42 -3.35 8.71
CA ALA A 78 6.27 -2.43 9.42
C ALA A 78 6.53 -2.90 10.86
N HIS A 79 5.51 -3.40 11.54
CA HIS A 79 5.65 -3.98 12.88
C HIS A 79 6.60 -5.18 12.89
N GLU A 80 6.45 -6.10 11.93
CA GLU A 80 7.36 -7.24 11.73
C GLU A 80 8.82 -6.82 11.49
N ARG A 81 9.06 -5.62 10.95
CA ARG A 81 10.39 -5.03 10.77
C ARG A 81 10.89 -4.22 11.97
N GLY A 82 10.23 -4.34 13.12
CA GLY A 82 10.65 -3.72 14.38
C GLY A 82 10.31 -2.24 14.52
N LEU A 83 9.40 -1.72 13.71
CA LEU A 83 8.88 -0.37 13.90
C LEU A 83 7.81 -0.32 14.97
N GLU A 84 7.76 0.80 15.68
CA GLU A 84 6.63 1.14 16.53
C GLU A 84 5.49 1.65 15.63
N VAL A 85 4.41 0.91 15.55
CA VAL A 85 3.29 1.20 14.65
C VAL A 85 2.03 1.49 15.46
N ARG A 86 1.35 2.58 15.11
CA ARG A 86 -0.01 2.88 15.57
C ARG A 86 -0.92 2.92 14.35
N ALA A 87 -1.77 1.91 14.21
CA ALA A 87 -2.87 1.91 13.25
C ALA A 87 -4.11 2.56 13.86
N VAL A 88 -4.72 3.49 13.14
CA VAL A 88 -5.94 4.20 13.54
C VAL A 88 -7.00 3.96 12.48
N ALA A 89 -8.06 3.25 12.84
CA ALA A 89 -9.27 3.21 12.02
C ALA A 89 -10.04 4.52 12.21
N VAL A 90 -10.32 5.22 11.12
CA VAL A 90 -11.15 6.47 11.14
C VAL A 90 -12.58 6.22 10.69
N VAL A 91 -12.94 4.96 10.55
CA VAL A 91 -14.31 4.50 10.38
C VAL A 91 -14.74 3.77 11.64
N PRO A 92 -16.04 3.82 12.00
CA PRO A 92 -16.57 3.04 13.10
C PRO A 92 -16.16 1.58 12.95
N THR A 93 -15.77 0.95 14.06
CA THR A 93 -15.45 -0.48 14.08
C THR A 93 -16.69 -1.37 13.98
N GLU A 94 -17.90 -0.79 13.85
CA GLU A 94 -19.18 -1.48 13.61
C GLU A 94 -20.13 -0.53 12.82
N GLY A 95 -20.92 -0.99 11.84
CA GLY A 95 -21.17 -2.36 11.38
C GLY A 95 -21.70 -2.47 9.96
#